data_AF-A0A0B6Y495-F1
#
_entry.id   AF-A0A0B6Y495-F1
#
_cell.length_a   1.000
_cell.length_b   1.000
_cell.length_c   1.000
_cell.angle_alpha   90.00
_cell.angle_beta   90.00
_cell.angle_gamma   90.00
#
_symmetry.space_group_name_H-M   'P 1'
#
loop_
_entity.id
_entity.type
_entity.pdbx_description
1 polymer ?
#
loop_
_entity_poly.entity_id
_entity_poly.type
_entity_poly.pdbx_seq_one_letter_code
_entity_poly.pdbx_strand_id
1 'polypeptide(L)' 'VMSVDYGYVSWVDERDLRELDLKFLHLTPQAVECCLGDIEPEDENMDWKKETCDQFAEMVKGKILFAYIKHRYLSGR' A
#
# COMPACT_ATOMS: atom_id res chain seq x y z
N VAL A 1 5.40 -6.60 11.46
CA VAL A 1 6.43 -6.25 10.45
C VAL A 1 5.73 -5.72 9.22
N MET A 2 6.21 -4.62 8.67
CA MET A 2 5.72 -4.06 7.40
C MET A 2 6.61 -4.54 6.26
N SER A 3 6.01 -5.07 5.21
CA SER A 3 6.73 -5.40 3.98
C SER A 3 6.91 -4.14 3.13
N VAL A 4 8.14 -3.67 3.00
CA VAL A 4 8.45 -2.43 2.25
C VAL A 4 8.31 -2.57 0.73
N ASP A 5 8.24 -3.81 0.22
CA ASP A 5 8.11 -4.10 -1.21
C ASP A 5 6.69 -4.49 -1.62
N TYR A 6 5.83 -4.85 -0.66
CA TYR A 6 4.45 -5.27 -0.92
C TYR A 6 3.38 -4.46 -0.16
N GLY A 7 3.78 -3.66 0.83
CA GLY A 7 2.89 -2.74 1.56
C GLY A 7 2.01 -3.37 2.65
N TYR A 8 1.97 -4.70 2.79
CA TYR A 8 1.18 -5.34 3.85
C TYR A 8 1.91 -5.37 5.20
N VAL A 9 1.13 -5.47 6.28
CA VAL A 9 1.61 -5.63 7.65
C VAL A 9 1.18 -6.99 8.18
N SER A 10 2.10 -7.71 8.82
CA SER A 10 1.82 -8.99 9.47
C SER A 10 2.43 -9.10 10.87
N TRP A 11 1.80 -9.90 11.72
CA TRP A 11 2.38 -10.38 12.97
C TRP A 11 3.27 -11.59 12.68
N VAL A 12 4.48 -11.61 13.22
CA VAL A 12 5.46 -12.69 13.02
C VAL A 12 6.16 -12.99 14.35
N ASP A 13 6.69 -14.20 14.49
CA ASP A 13 7.51 -14.59 15.63
C ASP A 13 8.88 -13.90 15.52
N GLU A 14 9.49 -13.55 16.66
CA GLU A 14 10.81 -12.93 16.69
C GLU A 14 11.88 -13.81 16.03
N ARG A 15 11.73 -15.14 16.10
CA ARG A 15 12.65 -16.11 15.50
C ARG A 15 12.67 -16.06 13.97
N ASP A 16 11.62 -15.52 13.36
CA ASP A 16 11.52 -15.31 11.91
C ASP A 16 12.11 -13.96 11.48
N LEU A 17 12.61 -13.14 12.42
CA LEU A 17 13.25 -11.87 12.16
C LEU A 17 14.77 -11.98 12.19
N ARG A 18 15.40 -11.17 11.33
CA ARG A 18 16.86 -11.02 11.26
C ARG A 18 17.19 -9.57 10.93
N GLU A 19 18.35 -9.12 11.41
CA GLU A 19 18.90 -7.83 11.01
C GLU A 19 19.16 -7.82 9.49
N LEU A 20 18.83 -6.70 8.86
CA LEU A 20 19.00 -6.54 7.42
C LEU A 20 20.43 -6.14 7.09
N ASP A 21 21.13 -7.01 6.36
CA ASP A 21 22.48 -6.70 5.87
C ASP A 21 22.42 -5.52 4.88
N LEU A 22 23.31 -4.54 5.07
CA LEU A 22 23.38 -3.32 4.26
C LEU A 22 23.53 -3.60 2.76
N LYS A 23 24.09 -4.75 2.35
CA LYS A 23 24.18 -5.13 0.94
C LYS A 23 22.81 -5.25 0.25
N PHE A 24 21.75 -5.48 1.01
CA PHE A 24 20.38 -5.57 0.51
C PHE A 24 19.67 -4.21 0.42
N LEU A 25 20.27 -3.13 0.93
CA LEU A 25 19.68 -1.78 0.94
C LEU A 25 19.96 -0.96 -0.33
N HIS A 26 20.58 -1.56 -1.36
CA HIS A 26 20.86 -0.86 -2.61
C HIS A 26 19.59 -0.56 -3.42
N LEU A 27 18.51 -1.33 -3.21
CA LEU A 27 17.21 -1.10 -3.83
C LEU A 27 16.31 -0.31 -2.87
N THR A 28 15.65 0.72 -3.39
CA THR A 28 14.64 1.46 -2.61
C THR A 28 13.42 0.56 -2.34
N PRO A 29 12.63 0.79 -1.28
CA PRO A 29 11.31 0.18 -1.12
C PRO A 29 10.50 0.22 -2.42
N GLN A 30 9.92 -0.92 -2.80
CA GLN A 30 9.18 -1.03 -4.07
C GLN A 30 7.67 -0.76 -3.92
N ALA A 31 7.10 -0.89 -2.71
CA ALA A 31 5.71 -0.51 -2.49
C ALA A 31 5.56 1.00 -2.42
N VAL A 32 4.61 1.53 -3.19
CA VAL A 32 4.22 2.94 -3.14
C VAL A 32 2.85 3.02 -2.46
N GLU A 33 2.79 3.63 -1.29
CA GLU A 33 1.52 3.97 -0.64
C GLU A 33 0.80 5.05 -1.47
N CYS A 34 -0.48 4.82 -1.78
CA CYS A 34 -1.25 5.70 -2.64
C CYS A 34 -2.74 5.67 -2.32
N CYS A 35 -3.46 6.68 -2.80
CA CYS A 35 -4.91 6.75 -2.84
C CYS A 35 -5.38 7.15 -4.25
N LEU A 36 -6.64 6.84 -4.56
CA LEU A 36 -7.28 7.34 -5.78
C LEU A 36 -7.59 8.84 -5.60
N GLY A 37 -7.28 9.63 -6.63
CA GLY A 37 -7.57 11.07 -6.63
C GLY A 37 -9.04 11.36 -6.98
N ASP A 38 -9.54 12.47 -6.44
CA ASP A 38 -10.87 13.04 -6.72
C ASP A 38 -12.07 12.18 -6.36
N ILE A 39 -11.90 11.21 -5.47
CA ILE A 39 -13.00 10.41 -4.92
C ILE A 39 -12.92 10.38 -3.39
N GLU A 40 -14.08 10.25 -2.76
CA GLU A 40 -14.24 10.12 -1.31
C GLU A 40 -15.32 9.08 -1.00
N PRO A 41 -15.31 8.48 0.21
CA PRO A 41 -16.36 7.56 0.61
C PRO A 41 -17.73 8.23 0.69
N GLU A 42 -18.78 7.51 0.28
CA GLU A 42 -20.16 8.01 0.37
C GLU A 42 -20.73 7.99 1.80
N ASP A 43 -20.10 7.24 2.71
CA ASP A 43 -20.58 7.05 4.09
C ASP A 43 -20.38 8.33 4.92
N GLU A 44 -21.34 8.63 5.79
CA GLU A 44 -21.25 9.72 6.78
C GLU A 44 -20.03 9.56 7.69
N ASN A 45 -19.58 8.32 7.91
CA ASN A 45 -18.40 8.01 8.70
C ASN A 45 -17.08 8.24 7.95
N MET A 46 -17.11 8.66 6.67
CA MET A 46 -15.93 8.81 5.82
C MET A 46 -15.12 7.52 5.66
N ASP A 47 -15.81 6.38 5.65
CA ASP A 47 -15.21 5.05 5.50
C ASP A 47 -15.66 4.36 4.20
N TRP A 48 -14.74 3.67 3.54
CA TRP A 48 -15.04 2.89 2.34
C TRP A 48 -15.81 1.62 2.70
N LYS A 49 -16.99 1.44 2.11
CA LYS A 49 -17.76 0.19 2.24
C LYS A 49 -16.97 -0.97 1.67
N LYS A 50 -17.07 -2.13 2.33
CA LYS A 50 -16.36 -3.36 1.92
C LYS A 50 -16.64 -3.72 0.46
N GLU A 51 -17.89 -3.59 0.03
CA GLU A 51 -18.31 -3.91 -1.34
C GLU A 51 -17.64 -2.99 -2.36
N THR A 52 -17.41 -1.72 -2.02
CA THR A 52 -16.68 -0.76 -2.87
C THR A 52 -15.22 -1.15 -3.01
N CYS A 53 -14.58 -1.52 -1.90
CA CYS A 53 -13.20 -2.03 -1.89
C CYS A 53 -13.06 -3.33 -2.69
N ASP A 54 -13.99 -4.27 -2.54
CA ASP A 54 -13.99 -5.55 -3.25
C ASP A 54 -14.14 -5.33 -4.77
N GLN A 55 -15.04 -4.45 -5.19
CA GLN A 55 -15.20 -4.08 -6.61
C GLN A 55 -13.92 -3.44 -7.16
N PHE A 56 -13.31 -2.50 -6.43
CA PHE A 56 -12.05 -1.90 -6.84
C PHE A 56 -10.94 -2.95 -6.98
N ALA A 57 -10.85 -3.91 -6.04
CA ALA A 57 -9.87 -5.00 -6.11
C ALA A 57 -10.02 -5.82 -7.40
N GLU A 58 -11.24 -6.21 -7.78
CA GLU A 58 -11.49 -6.95 -9.03
C GLU A 58 -11.20 -6.11 -10.28
N MET A 59 -11.36 -4.78 -10.20
CA MET A 59 -11.01 -3.89 -11.30
C MET A 59 -9.50 -3.83 -11.57
N VAL A 60 -8.64 -3.96 -10.55
CA VAL A 60 -7.18 -3.78 -10.67
C VAL A 60 -6.38 -5.09 -10.68
N LYS A 61 -6.91 -6.14 -10.06
CA LYS A 61 -6.19 -7.41 -9.85
C LYS A 61 -5.73 -8.03 -11.16
N GLY A 62 -4.44 -8.37 -11.21
CA GLY A 62 -3.82 -9.04 -12.36
C GLY A 62 -3.69 -8.18 -13.62
N LYS A 63 -3.83 -6.86 -13.51
CA LYS A 63 -3.74 -5.93 -14.65
C LYS A 63 -2.54 -5.00 -14.52
N ILE A 64 -1.97 -4.64 -15.66
CA ILE A 64 -0.99 -3.56 -15.76
C ILE A 64 -1.76 -2.25 -15.97
N LEU A 65 -1.52 -1.27 -15.11
CA LEU A 65 -2.21 0.01 -15.12
C LEU A 65 -1.19 1.15 -15.23
N PHE A 66 -1.63 2.26 -15.81
CA PHE A 66 -0.87 3.52 -15.77
C PHE A 66 -1.39 4.37 -14.61
N ALA A 67 -0.50 4.73 -13.69
CA ALA A 67 -0.81 5.65 -12.61
C ALA A 67 -0.29 7.06 -12.95
N TYR A 68 -1.14 8.07 -12.77
CA TYR A 68 -0.76 9.48 -12.89
C TYR A 68 -0.72 10.09 -11.50
N ILE A 69 0.46 10.58 -11.10
CA ILE A 69 0.65 11.18 -9.77
C ILE A 69 0.07 12.59 -9.77
N LYS A 70 -1.07 12.78 -9.10
CA LYS A 70 -1.70 14.10 -8.92
C LYS A 70 -1.06 14.92 -7.80
N HIS A 71 -0.87 14.28 -6.64
CA HIS A 71 -0.28 14.89 -5.46
C HIS A 71 0.77 13.97 -4.85
N ARG A 72 1.75 14.56 -4.17
CA ARG A 72 2.72 13.84 -3.36
C ARG A 72 2.54 14.28 -1.92
N TYR A 73 2.25 13.32 -1.06
CA TYR A 73 2.23 13.51 0.39
C TYR A 73 3.52 12.92 0.95
N LEU A 74 4.09 13.56 1.97
CA LEU A 74 5.22 12.98 2.68
C LEU A 74 4.65 11.89 3.60
N SER A 75 5.08 10.64 3.44
CA SER A 75 4.72 9.61 4.40
C SER A 75 5.48 9.86 5.71
N GLY A 76 4.76 9.91 6.83
CA GLY A 76 5.36 9.92 8.17
C GLY A 76 5.77 11.27 8.77
N ARG A 77 5.18 12.41 8.36
CA ARG A 77 5.13 13.64 9.17
C ARG A 77 3.78 14.33 9.08
#